data_AF-A0A3M2BHG6-F1
#
_entry.id   AF-A0A3M2BHG6-F1
#
_cell.length_a   1.000
_cell.length_b   1.000
_cell.length_c   1.000
_cell.angle_alpha   90.00
_cell.angle_beta   90.00
_cell.angle_gamma   90.00
#
_symmetry.space_group_name_H-M   'P 1'
#
loop_
_entity.id
_entity.type
_entity.pdbx_description
1 polymer ?
#
loop_
_entity_poly.entity_id
_entity_poly.type
_entity_poly.pdbx_seq_one_letter_code
_entity_poly.pdbx_strand_id
1 'polypeptide(L)'
;FEYTAEIQEQFDLIEHRKTILEALGPEEEPESNDHINFREQSAFVIVEQGQQVGTRTEPTCGIDGCDVFGGTLAAKTGADHAKKLDKTLKVQPNGAVVATIAGVVIDDGQRVRISPILEVHGSVDYSTGNISFPGDVLVEKGVKDQFEVRSGKSVQVRGLVEAARIEARENVILLGGMAARTKGSVRAGRHLRARYLDAARVEVGGSCSVENEASGCDMTVYGSLCAEGAVVRGGIYRAAMGAQIKTLGAAGGAKTELIVGRQAEQDELLCRIAALIPELESAAADADARYQTLAKNITKMTASQAEELTELQFAVSEKRQQAEAVKTRAGKLSELILKTVRPKVHIKGEILRGVTIWLRRVRLDFTSNVKGPVDLLLDENDRVQLLESNSGRELAIEGVARVHMDNSVLSMPQMRELAAAA
;
A
#
# COMPACT_ATOMS: atom_id res chain seq x y z
N PHE A 1 -23.81 -22.77 10.03
CA PHE A 1 -23.45 -21.61 9.21
C PHE A 1 -22.50 -20.73 9.99
N GLU A 2 -21.20 -21.00 9.90
CA GLU A 2 -20.14 -20.10 10.36
C GLU A 2 -18.91 -20.55 9.58
N TYR A 3 -18.48 -19.74 8.61
CA TYR A 3 -17.11 -19.84 8.13
C TYR A 3 -16.23 -19.42 9.30
N THR A 4 -15.16 -20.17 9.58
CA THR A 4 -14.19 -19.81 10.62
C THR A 4 -13.82 -18.34 10.47
N ALA A 5 -14.00 -17.56 11.53
CA ALA A 5 -13.74 -16.12 11.58
C ALA A 5 -12.40 -15.76 10.91
N GLU A 6 -11.40 -16.62 11.06
CA GLU A 6 -10.08 -16.50 10.45
C GLU A 6 -10.07 -16.38 8.91
N ILE A 7 -10.96 -17.08 8.19
CA ILE A 7 -11.00 -17.05 6.70
C ILE A 7 -11.75 -15.81 6.21
N GLN A 8 -12.78 -15.38 6.93
CA GLN A 8 -13.50 -14.14 6.63
C GLN A 8 -12.61 -12.94 6.93
N GLU A 9 -11.91 -12.95 8.06
CA GLU A 9 -10.93 -11.92 8.46
C GLU A 9 -9.77 -11.81 7.48
N GLN A 10 -9.30 -12.91 6.88
CA GLN A 10 -8.23 -12.91 5.86
C GLN A 10 -8.69 -12.44 4.48
N PHE A 11 -9.93 -12.76 4.06
CA PHE A 11 -10.54 -12.19 2.84
C PHE A 11 -10.79 -10.69 3.01
N ASP A 12 -11.32 -10.32 4.18
CA ASP A 12 -11.50 -8.94 4.58
C ASP A 12 -10.14 -8.24 4.71
N LEU A 13 -9.03 -8.93 5.03
CA LEU A 13 -7.64 -8.41 5.04
C LEU A 13 -7.13 -8.04 3.64
N ILE A 14 -7.51 -8.81 2.61
CA ILE A 14 -7.14 -8.57 1.20
C ILE A 14 -7.94 -7.40 0.63
N GLU A 15 -9.24 -7.28 0.95
CA GLU A 15 -10.02 -6.07 0.68
C GLU A 15 -9.60 -4.89 1.59
N HIS A 16 -9.23 -5.17 2.84
CA HIS A 16 -8.70 -4.21 3.83
C HIS A 16 -7.28 -3.76 3.49
N ARG A 17 -6.55 -4.32 2.52
CA ARG A 17 -5.30 -3.68 2.07
C ARG A 17 -5.58 -2.34 1.37
N LYS A 18 -6.78 -2.16 0.83
CA LYS A 18 -7.31 -0.86 0.42
C LYS A 18 -7.57 0.06 1.65
N THR A 19 -7.93 -0.56 2.77
CA THR A 19 -8.11 0.01 4.12
C THR A 19 -6.80 0.12 4.92
N ILE A 20 -5.66 -0.46 4.52
CA ILE A 20 -4.37 -0.31 5.21
C ILE A 20 -3.92 1.16 5.17
N LEU A 21 -4.33 1.91 4.15
CA LEU A 21 -4.17 3.38 4.10
C LEU A 21 -5.14 4.13 5.03
N GLU A 22 -6.27 3.51 5.37
CA GLU A 22 -7.26 4.01 6.33
C GLU A 22 -6.91 3.62 7.78
N ALA A 23 -6.16 2.52 7.98
CA ALA A 23 -5.70 1.99 9.27
C ALA A 23 -4.29 2.47 9.69
N LEU A 24 -3.62 3.30 8.88
CA LEU A 24 -2.44 4.09 9.29
C LEU A 24 -2.86 5.21 10.27
N GLY A 25 -3.43 4.84 11.41
CA GLY A 25 -3.43 5.70 12.59
C GLY A 25 -1.99 6.02 13.01
N PRO A 26 -1.77 7.08 13.80
CA PRO A 26 -0.46 7.31 14.40
C PRO A 26 -0.04 6.04 15.18
N GLU A 27 1.17 5.54 14.92
CA GLU A 27 1.80 4.60 15.84
C GLU A 27 2.12 5.43 17.09
N GLU A 28 1.31 5.31 18.14
CA GLU A 28 1.61 5.91 19.43
C GLU A 28 2.75 5.12 20.09
N GLU A 29 3.94 5.73 20.12
CA GLU A 29 5.05 5.24 20.94
C GLU A 29 4.70 5.43 22.43
N PRO A 30 5.12 4.52 23.33
CA PRO A 30 4.82 4.63 24.75
C PRO A 30 5.49 5.88 25.34
N GLU A 31 4.66 6.80 25.85
CA GLU A 31 5.10 7.97 26.59
C GLU A 31 6.01 7.56 27.75
N SER A 32 7.30 7.90 27.64
CA SER A 32 8.20 7.87 28.79
C SER A 32 9.06 9.14 28.83
N ASN A 33 8.74 9.95 29.84
CA ASN A 33 9.51 11.01 30.49
C ASN A 33 10.10 12.16 29.64
N ASP A 34 9.46 13.33 29.79
CA ASP A 34 10.07 14.66 30.02
C ASP A 34 11.23 15.08 29.10
N HIS A 35 11.20 14.65 27.84
CA HIS A 35 12.02 15.18 26.77
C HIS A 35 11.13 15.94 25.79
N ILE A 36 11.35 17.25 25.64
CA ILE A 36 10.67 18.06 24.62
C ILE A 36 11.01 17.49 23.24
N ASN A 37 10.05 16.81 22.60
CA ASN A 37 10.21 16.31 21.25
C ASN A 37 10.10 17.49 20.27
N PHE A 38 11.22 18.14 19.97
CA PHE A 38 11.28 19.24 19.00
C PHE A 38 10.85 18.85 17.58
N ARG A 39 10.52 17.57 17.32
CA ARG A 39 9.95 17.11 16.05
C ARG A 39 8.43 17.27 15.98
N GLU A 40 7.73 17.37 17.11
CA GLU A 40 6.26 17.48 17.12
C GLU A 40 5.75 18.92 17.08
N GLN A 41 6.65 19.90 17.15
CA GLN A 41 6.30 21.31 16.97
C GLN A 41 6.07 21.61 15.49
N SER A 42 4.84 21.41 15.02
CA SER A 42 4.43 21.84 13.68
C SER A 42 4.37 23.36 13.60
N ALA A 43 5.08 23.94 12.63
CA ALA A 43 5.03 25.38 12.35
C ALA A 43 3.71 25.84 11.69
N PHE A 44 2.79 24.91 11.39
CA PHE A 44 1.61 25.17 10.58
C PHE A 44 0.31 25.10 11.39
N VAL A 45 -0.56 26.08 11.17
CA VAL A 45 -1.92 26.06 11.72
C VAL A 45 -2.83 25.30 10.77
N ILE A 46 -3.06 24.03 11.09
CA ILE A 46 -3.93 23.12 10.33
C ILE A 46 -5.32 23.13 10.96
N VAL A 47 -6.35 23.24 10.11
CA VAL A 47 -7.75 23.31 10.54
C VAL A 47 -8.62 22.33 9.79
N GLU A 48 -9.64 21.81 10.46
CA GLU A 48 -10.69 20.97 9.87
C GLU A 48 -11.85 21.81 9.32
N GLN A 49 -12.65 21.21 8.44
CA GLN A 49 -13.87 21.83 7.96
C GLN A 49 -14.84 22.07 9.13
N GLY A 50 -15.33 23.30 9.26
CA GLY A 50 -16.22 23.70 10.35
C GLY A 50 -15.49 24.18 11.61
N GLN A 51 -14.17 24.09 11.67
CA GLN A 51 -13.39 24.60 12.80
C GLN A 51 -13.36 26.13 12.79
N GLN A 52 -13.49 26.73 13.98
CA GLN A 52 -13.33 28.16 14.16
C GLN A 52 -11.85 28.54 14.05
N VAL A 53 -11.54 29.43 13.11
CA VAL A 53 -10.18 29.92 12.83
C VAL A 53 -9.91 31.25 13.54
N GLY A 54 -10.97 32.01 13.85
CA GLY A 54 -10.85 33.27 14.56
C GLY A 54 -12.21 33.93 14.81
N THR A 55 -12.18 35.18 15.22
CA THR A 55 -13.37 36.00 15.50
C THR A 55 -13.19 37.38 14.87
N ARG A 56 -14.21 37.87 14.19
CA ARG A 56 -14.27 39.24 13.69
C ARG A 56 -14.81 40.15 14.78
N THR A 57 -13.99 41.09 15.24
CA THR A 57 -14.40 42.12 16.19
C THR A 57 -14.72 43.40 15.42
N GLU A 58 -15.93 43.93 15.61
CA GLU A 58 -16.32 45.22 15.03
C GLU A 58 -15.66 46.38 15.80
N PRO A 59 -15.32 47.49 15.12
CA PRO A 59 -14.79 48.67 15.79
C PRO A 59 -15.83 49.23 16.78
N THR A 60 -15.40 49.45 18.02
CA THR A 60 -16.25 50.05 19.06
C THR A 60 -16.12 51.57 19.04
N CYS A 61 -17.23 52.25 19.34
CA CYS A 61 -17.21 53.67 19.64
C CYS A 61 -16.38 53.90 20.91
N GLY A 62 -15.47 54.88 20.88
CA GLY A 62 -14.80 55.34 22.08
C GLY A 62 -15.81 56.01 23.01
N ILE A 63 -15.55 55.96 24.32
CA ILE A 63 -16.33 56.71 25.31
C ILE A 63 -15.55 57.97 25.62
N ASP A 64 -16.16 59.13 25.40
CA ASP A 64 -15.54 60.43 25.69
C ASP A 64 -15.09 60.51 27.14
N GLY A 65 -13.85 60.96 27.32
CA GLY A 65 -13.26 61.20 28.63
C GLY A 65 -13.63 62.59 29.17
N CYS A 66 -13.23 62.84 30.41
CA CYS A 66 -13.32 64.14 31.02
C CYS A 66 -11.94 64.51 31.57
N ASP A 67 -11.46 65.72 31.27
CA ASP A 67 -10.23 66.22 31.87
C ASP A 67 -10.45 66.61 33.35
N VAL A 68 -9.37 66.94 34.05
CA VAL A 68 -9.42 67.32 35.47
C VAL A 68 -10.15 68.65 35.73
N PHE A 69 -10.55 69.38 34.68
CA PHE A 69 -11.28 70.65 34.74
C PHE A 69 -12.75 70.52 34.32
N GLY A 70 -13.23 69.32 33.99
CA GLY A 70 -14.61 69.09 33.56
C GLY A 70 -14.85 69.19 32.04
N GLY A 71 -13.79 69.38 31.25
CA GLY A 71 -13.85 69.48 29.79
C GLY A 71 -13.92 68.10 29.12
N THR A 72 -14.77 67.96 28.09
CA THR A 72 -14.90 66.71 27.33
C THR A 72 -13.68 66.44 26.47
N LEU A 73 -13.03 65.30 26.68
CA LEU A 73 -11.98 64.76 25.83
C LEU A 73 -12.59 63.77 24.83
N ALA A 74 -12.72 64.19 23.57
CA ALA A 74 -13.28 63.35 22.52
C ALA A 74 -12.50 62.05 22.35
N ALA A 75 -13.18 60.92 22.43
CA ALA A 75 -12.58 59.62 22.24
C ALA A 75 -12.37 59.33 20.74
N LYS A 76 -11.30 58.60 20.44
CA LYS A 76 -11.06 58.11 19.08
C LYS A 76 -11.84 56.82 18.88
N THR A 77 -12.76 56.80 17.92
CA THR A 77 -13.43 55.57 17.46
C THR A 77 -12.38 54.55 16.98
N GLY A 78 -12.60 53.27 17.28
CA GLY A 78 -11.75 52.20 16.79
C GLY A 78 -11.67 52.20 15.26
N ALA A 79 -10.48 52.02 14.71
CA ALA A 79 -10.30 51.91 13.26
C ALA A 79 -10.68 50.49 12.78
N ASP A 80 -11.37 50.41 11.64
CA ASP A 80 -11.66 49.12 11.01
C ASP A 80 -10.40 48.57 10.33
N HIS A 81 -9.83 47.51 10.91
CA HIS A 81 -8.69 46.78 10.38
C HIS A 81 -9.07 45.35 9.97
N ALA A 82 -10.31 45.14 9.52
CA ALA A 82 -10.75 43.81 9.08
C ALA A 82 -9.91 43.31 7.90
N LYS A 83 -9.18 42.21 8.11
CA LYS A 83 -8.54 41.45 7.03
C LYS A 83 -9.61 40.93 6.07
N LYS A 84 -9.30 40.91 4.78
CA LYS A 84 -10.19 40.31 3.78
C LYS A 84 -10.21 38.80 3.98
N LEU A 85 -11.39 38.19 3.94
CA LEU A 85 -11.54 36.75 4.06
C LEU A 85 -11.76 36.15 2.67
N ASP A 86 -11.04 35.07 2.37
CA ASP A 86 -11.29 34.28 1.18
C ASP A 86 -12.59 33.46 1.33
N LYS A 87 -13.10 32.92 0.22
CA LYS A 87 -14.30 32.06 0.18
C LYS A 87 -14.14 30.77 1.01
N THR A 88 -12.91 30.39 1.32
CA THR A 88 -12.59 29.27 2.23
C THR A 88 -12.94 29.55 3.70
N LEU A 89 -13.32 30.79 4.03
CA LEU A 89 -13.73 31.21 5.37
C LEU A 89 -15.12 31.82 5.32
N LYS A 90 -15.94 31.49 6.31
CA LYS A 90 -17.30 32.02 6.46
C LYS A 90 -17.44 32.71 7.81
N VAL A 91 -17.95 33.94 7.80
CA VAL A 91 -18.30 34.66 9.03
C VAL A 91 -19.72 34.24 9.42
N GLN A 92 -19.87 33.77 10.65
CA GLN A 92 -21.16 33.47 11.27
C GLN A 92 -21.79 34.74 11.88
N PRO A 93 -23.11 34.77 12.14
CA PRO A 93 -23.79 35.94 12.69
C PRO A 93 -23.25 36.42 14.06
N ASN A 94 -22.64 35.52 14.84
CA ASN A 94 -22.00 35.81 16.11
C ASN A 94 -20.57 36.38 15.97
N GLY A 95 -20.11 36.66 14.76
CA GLY A 95 -18.75 37.13 14.47
C GLY A 95 -17.69 36.03 14.39
N ALA A 96 -18.01 34.76 14.63
CA ALA A 96 -17.05 33.66 14.49
C ALA A 96 -16.67 33.43 13.02
N VAL A 97 -15.37 33.29 12.75
CA VAL A 97 -14.83 32.97 11.42
C VAL A 97 -14.53 31.48 11.36
N VAL A 98 -15.24 30.77 10.50
CA VAL A 98 -15.21 29.31 10.42
C VAL A 98 -14.67 28.84 9.08
N ALA A 99 -13.85 27.79 9.12
CA ALA A 99 -13.31 27.10 7.95
C ALA A 99 -14.42 26.42 7.14
N THR A 100 -14.50 26.68 5.83
CA THR A 100 -15.43 25.97 4.94
C THR A 100 -14.83 24.70 4.33
N ILE A 101 -13.49 24.55 4.43
CA ILE A 101 -12.71 23.39 3.98
C ILE A 101 -11.63 23.07 5.01
N ALA A 102 -11.14 21.82 5.03
CA ALA A 102 -9.95 21.45 5.79
C ALA A 102 -8.66 21.87 5.07
N GLY A 103 -7.63 22.27 5.82
CA GLY A 103 -6.35 22.68 5.24
C GLY A 103 -5.48 23.53 6.16
N VAL A 104 -4.48 24.19 5.60
CA VAL A 104 -3.57 25.08 6.33
C VAL A 104 -4.03 26.53 6.22
N VAL A 105 -4.03 27.25 7.34
CA VAL A 105 -4.36 28.68 7.37
C VAL A 105 -3.17 29.49 6.84
N ILE A 106 -3.42 30.32 5.83
CA ILE A 106 -2.44 31.23 5.25
C ILE A 106 -2.92 32.66 5.48
N ASP A 107 -2.07 33.45 6.11
CA ASP A 107 -2.28 34.87 6.38
C ASP A 107 -1.18 35.68 5.69
N ASP A 108 -1.54 36.41 4.62
CA ASP A 108 -0.61 37.27 3.89
C ASP A 108 -0.55 38.71 4.43
N GLY A 109 -1.19 38.95 5.58
CA GLY A 109 -1.33 40.26 6.23
C GLY A 109 -2.55 41.04 5.77
N GLN A 110 -3.00 40.90 4.52
CA GLN A 110 -4.19 41.56 3.98
C GLN A 110 -5.40 40.62 3.88
N ARG A 111 -5.13 39.34 3.66
CA ARG A 111 -6.10 38.28 3.41
C ARG A 111 -5.77 37.05 4.23
N VAL A 112 -6.82 36.43 4.75
CA VAL A 112 -6.74 35.11 5.38
C VAL A 112 -7.48 34.12 4.48
N ARG A 113 -6.84 32.98 4.21
CA ARG A 113 -7.39 31.89 3.41
C ARG A 113 -7.00 30.54 4.00
N ILE A 114 -7.67 29.49 3.59
CA ILE A 114 -7.29 28.10 3.88
C ILE A 114 -6.85 27.45 2.58
N SER A 115 -5.68 26.81 2.59
CA SER A 115 -5.19 26.05 1.45
C SER A 115 -5.34 24.54 1.70
N PRO A 116 -5.94 23.77 0.78
CA PRO A 116 -5.96 22.30 0.86
C PRO A 116 -4.60 21.67 0.47
N ILE A 117 -3.61 22.50 0.15
CA ILE A 117 -2.23 22.12 -0.16
C ILE A 117 -1.31 22.80 0.84
N LEU A 118 -0.46 22.02 1.50
CA LEU A 118 0.59 22.50 2.38
C LEU A 118 1.89 22.63 1.59
N GLU A 119 2.34 23.86 1.39
CA GLU A 119 3.62 24.16 0.73
C GLU A 119 4.71 24.46 1.76
N VAL A 120 5.76 23.65 1.77
CA VAL A 120 6.95 23.84 2.59
C VAL A 120 8.07 24.34 1.69
N HIS A 121 8.31 25.65 1.72
CA HIS A 121 9.37 26.28 0.93
C HIS A 121 10.79 25.84 1.36
N GLY A 122 10.93 25.36 2.60
CA GLY A 122 12.17 24.86 3.18
C GLY A 122 12.35 23.35 3.03
N SER A 123 13.23 22.80 3.87
CA SER A 123 13.29 21.36 4.11
C SER A 123 12.38 21.01 5.28
N VAL A 124 11.94 19.77 5.36
CA VAL A 124 11.35 19.24 6.59
C VAL A 124 12.49 18.89 7.54
N ASP A 125 12.65 19.71 8.59
CA ASP A 125 13.69 19.61 9.60
C ASP A 125 13.20 20.17 10.95
N TYR A 126 14.10 20.45 11.89
CA TYR A 126 13.74 20.97 13.22
C TYR A 126 13.02 22.33 13.20
N SER A 127 13.11 23.09 12.10
CA SER A 127 12.39 24.36 11.96
C SER A 127 10.92 24.17 11.57
N THR A 128 10.58 23.06 10.91
CA THR A 128 9.21 22.76 10.47
C THR A 128 8.53 21.73 11.36
N GLY A 129 9.30 20.80 11.94
CA GLY A 129 8.79 19.59 12.59
C GLY A 129 8.31 18.54 11.58
N ASN A 130 7.77 17.44 12.12
CA ASN A 130 7.03 16.43 11.38
C ASN A 130 5.73 17.03 10.84
N ILE A 131 5.28 16.51 9.70
CA ILE A 131 4.10 16.99 9.02
C ILE A 131 3.04 15.90 9.01
N SER A 132 1.85 16.20 9.52
CA SER A 132 0.64 15.40 9.32
C SER A 132 -0.45 16.31 8.77
N PHE A 133 -0.84 16.11 7.51
CA PHE A 133 -1.73 17.02 6.80
C PHE A 133 -2.82 16.25 6.03
N PRO A 134 -4.11 16.62 6.14
CA PRO A 134 -5.19 15.89 5.48
C PRO A 134 -5.24 16.08 3.95
N GLY A 135 -4.60 17.13 3.43
CA GLY A 135 -4.55 17.45 2.00
C GLY A 135 -3.22 17.06 1.36
N ASP A 136 -2.87 17.72 0.26
CA ASP A 136 -1.61 17.47 -0.45
C ASP A 136 -0.44 18.20 0.22
N VAL A 137 0.75 17.58 0.24
CA VAL A 137 1.96 18.19 0.80
C VAL A 137 3.01 18.35 -0.30
N LEU A 138 3.50 19.58 -0.48
CA LEU A 138 4.59 19.92 -1.39
C LEU A 138 5.80 20.42 -0.60
N VAL A 139 6.92 19.72 -0.70
CA VAL A 139 8.19 20.12 -0.08
C VAL A 139 9.16 20.56 -1.19
N GLU A 140 9.56 21.83 -1.15
CA GLU A 140 10.42 22.44 -2.17
C GLU A 140 11.89 22.00 -2.07
N LYS A 141 12.38 21.78 -0.85
CA LYS A 141 13.71 21.19 -0.62
C LYS A 141 13.57 19.71 -0.28
N GLY A 142 14.28 19.25 0.75
CA GLY A 142 14.33 17.84 1.13
C GLY A 142 13.58 17.53 2.41
N VAL A 143 13.59 16.26 2.79
CA VAL A 143 13.15 15.81 4.11
C VAL A 143 14.37 15.20 4.80
N LYS A 144 14.74 15.76 5.96
CA LYS A 144 15.95 15.38 6.68
C LYS A 144 15.80 14.06 7.42
N ASP A 145 16.95 13.47 7.78
CA ASP A 145 17.02 12.24 8.56
C ASP A 145 16.05 12.24 9.75
N GLN A 146 15.30 11.15 9.90
CA GLN A 146 14.38 10.86 11.01
C GLN A 146 13.17 11.81 11.14
N PHE A 147 12.87 12.61 10.12
CA PHE A 147 11.61 13.33 10.02
C PHE A 147 10.54 12.52 9.31
N GLU A 148 9.30 12.92 9.52
CA GLU A 148 8.13 12.27 8.95
C GLU A 148 7.20 13.25 8.23
N VAL A 149 6.69 12.82 7.08
CA VAL A 149 5.66 13.52 6.31
C VAL A 149 4.52 12.56 6.00
N ARG A 150 3.37 12.77 6.65
CA ARG A 150 2.11 12.07 6.40
C ARG A 150 1.11 12.97 5.70
N SER A 151 0.53 12.47 4.62
CA SER A 151 -0.48 13.15 3.82
C SER A 151 -1.74 12.32 3.68
N GLY A 152 -2.89 12.94 3.92
CA GLY A 152 -4.21 12.38 3.63
C GLY A 152 -4.51 12.27 2.13
N LYS A 153 -3.66 12.87 1.26
CA LYS A 153 -3.72 12.74 -0.19
C LYS A 153 -2.34 12.38 -0.76
N SER A 154 -1.72 13.28 -1.52
CA SER A 154 -0.42 13.05 -2.16
C SER A 154 0.72 13.80 -1.47
N VAL A 155 1.95 13.31 -1.65
CA VAL A 155 3.20 13.99 -1.23
C VAL A 155 4.08 14.20 -2.45
N GLN A 156 4.59 15.41 -2.63
CA GLN A 156 5.63 15.71 -3.61
C GLN A 156 6.83 16.34 -2.90
N VAL A 157 8.01 15.76 -3.09
CA VAL A 157 9.29 16.29 -2.61
C VAL A 157 10.19 16.59 -3.80
N ARG A 158 10.61 17.85 -3.94
CA ARG A 158 11.47 18.29 -5.03
C ARG A 158 12.94 17.97 -4.79
N GLY A 159 13.41 18.10 -3.56
CA GLY A 159 14.77 17.77 -3.13
C GLY A 159 14.94 16.33 -2.69
N LEU A 160 16.07 16.06 -2.03
CA LEU A 160 16.43 14.72 -1.54
C LEU A 160 15.67 14.37 -0.27
N VAL A 161 15.09 13.18 -0.23
CA VAL A 161 14.63 12.56 1.02
C VAL A 161 15.77 11.72 1.59
N GLU A 162 16.17 11.98 2.83
CA GLU A 162 17.24 11.23 3.49
C GLU A 162 16.64 10.01 4.23
N ALA A 163 17.14 9.65 5.41
CA ALA A 163 16.60 8.55 6.22
C ALA A 163 15.28 8.93 6.93
N ALA A 164 14.27 9.32 6.14
CA ALA A 164 12.99 9.84 6.59
C ALA A 164 11.81 8.91 6.24
N ARG A 165 10.65 9.14 6.86
CA ARG A 165 9.40 8.41 6.61
C ARG A 165 8.43 9.27 5.81
N ILE A 166 8.02 8.78 4.65
CA ILE A 166 7.04 9.46 3.77
C ILE A 166 5.82 8.55 3.61
N GLU A 167 4.64 9.06 3.95
CA GLU A 167 3.38 8.33 3.82
C GLU A 167 2.32 9.20 3.13
N ALA A 168 1.66 8.64 2.13
CA ALA A 168 0.58 9.31 1.41
C ALA A 168 -0.55 8.33 1.06
N ARG A 169 -1.80 8.73 1.29
CA ARG A 169 -2.97 7.91 0.93
C ARG A 169 -3.13 7.69 -0.57
N GLU A 170 -2.66 8.65 -1.37
CA GLU A 170 -2.68 8.57 -2.83
C GLU A 170 -1.26 8.39 -3.38
N ASN A 171 -0.67 9.44 -3.95
CA ASN A 171 0.58 9.33 -4.71
C ASN A 171 1.77 9.92 -3.96
N VAL A 172 2.95 9.36 -4.18
CA VAL A 172 4.22 9.95 -3.72
C VAL A 172 5.10 10.24 -4.93
N ILE A 173 5.62 11.47 -5.01
CA ILE A 173 6.52 11.92 -6.08
C ILE A 173 7.81 12.44 -5.46
N LEU A 174 8.91 11.71 -5.63
CA LEU A 174 10.24 12.06 -5.12
C LEU A 174 11.17 12.45 -6.29
N LEU A 175 11.16 13.73 -6.65
CA LEU A 175 11.92 14.23 -7.81
C LEU A 175 13.44 14.22 -7.54
N GLY A 176 13.85 14.47 -6.30
CA GLY A 176 15.25 14.33 -5.88
C GLY A 176 15.64 12.90 -5.49
N GLY A 177 14.66 12.00 -5.38
CA GLY A 177 14.85 10.62 -4.92
C GLY A 177 14.97 10.48 -3.39
N MET A 178 15.30 9.27 -2.95
CA MET A 178 15.49 8.92 -1.55
C MET A 178 16.84 8.21 -1.32
N ALA A 179 17.58 8.65 -0.30
CA ALA A 179 18.74 7.99 0.25
C ALA A 179 18.46 7.58 1.70
N ALA A 180 17.84 6.41 1.87
CA ALA A 180 17.21 6.00 3.12
C ALA A 180 18.19 5.42 4.16
N ARG A 181 19.39 4.99 3.75
CA ARG A 181 20.39 4.37 4.64
C ARG A 181 19.79 3.28 5.55
N THR A 182 18.95 2.42 4.98
CA THR A 182 18.21 1.32 5.63
C THR A 182 17.23 1.73 6.75
N LYS A 183 16.96 3.02 6.92
CA LYS A 183 16.05 3.56 7.95
C LYS A 183 14.86 4.32 7.36
N GLY A 184 15.03 4.93 6.19
CA GLY A 184 13.95 5.61 5.49
C GLY A 184 12.95 4.65 4.85
N SER A 185 11.68 5.08 4.80
CA SER A 185 10.60 4.32 4.20
C SER A 185 9.63 5.19 3.42
N VAL A 186 9.06 4.63 2.36
CA VAL A 186 8.01 5.28 1.56
C VAL A 186 6.80 4.37 1.49
N ARG A 187 5.63 4.90 1.86
CA ARG A 187 4.33 4.25 1.65
C ARG A 187 3.45 5.13 0.77
N ALA A 188 3.06 4.61 -0.38
CA ALA A 188 2.16 5.29 -1.31
C ALA A 188 0.93 4.41 -1.56
N GLY A 189 -0.27 4.94 -1.31
CA GLY A 189 -1.48 4.14 -1.48
C GLY A 189 -1.84 3.81 -2.92
N ARG A 190 -1.43 4.67 -3.85
CA ARG A 190 -1.57 4.50 -5.30
C ARG A 190 -0.20 4.41 -5.94
N HIS A 191 0.32 5.51 -6.50
CA HIS A 191 1.53 5.45 -7.31
C HIS A 191 2.73 6.08 -6.62
N LEU A 192 3.91 5.49 -6.84
CA LEU A 192 5.19 6.09 -6.49
C LEU A 192 5.95 6.44 -7.76
N ARG A 193 6.42 7.67 -7.87
CA ARG A 193 7.43 8.07 -8.85
C ARG A 193 8.67 8.58 -8.11
N ALA A 194 9.82 8.00 -8.38
CA ALA A 194 11.08 8.42 -7.78
C ALA A 194 12.19 8.49 -8.83
N ARG A 195 13.05 9.50 -8.73
CA ARG A 195 14.24 9.54 -9.59
C ARG A 195 15.27 8.48 -9.19
N TYR A 196 15.48 8.34 -7.88
CA TYR A 196 16.45 7.44 -7.27
C TYR A 196 15.88 6.86 -5.97
N LEU A 197 16.17 5.60 -5.68
CA LEU A 197 15.85 4.96 -4.41
C LEU A 197 17.07 4.17 -3.93
N ASP A 198 17.55 4.45 -2.72
CA ASP A 198 18.69 3.75 -2.13
C ASP A 198 18.46 3.32 -0.70
N ALA A 199 18.72 2.05 -0.45
CA ALA A 199 18.59 1.40 0.84
C ALA A 199 17.23 1.69 1.52
N ALA A 200 16.16 1.76 0.72
CA ALA A 200 14.82 2.18 1.16
C ALA A 200 13.87 0.99 1.30
N ARG A 201 13.00 1.05 2.30
CA ARG A 201 11.80 0.20 2.38
C ARG A 201 10.64 0.90 1.66
N VAL A 202 10.05 0.25 0.67
CA VAL A 202 9.08 0.88 -0.22
C VAL A 202 7.83 0.00 -0.34
N GLU A 203 6.67 0.58 -0.06
CA GLU A 203 5.38 -0.08 -0.23
C GLU A 203 4.44 0.79 -1.08
N VAL A 204 3.92 0.22 -2.18
CA VAL A 204 3.15 0.97 -3.19
C VAL A 204 1.91 0.18 -3.59
N GLY A 205 0.72 0.69 -3.26
CA GLY A 205 -0.56 0.02 -3.55
C GLY A 205 -0.94 -0.09 -5.03
N GLY A 206 -0.34 0.74 -5.90
CA GLY A 206 -0.47 0.70 -7.36
C GLY A 206 0.89 0.48 -8.02
N SER A 207 1.14 1.15 -9.14
CA SER A 207 2.42 1.05 -9.87
C SER A 207 3.53 1.96 -9.32
N CYS A 208 4.78 1.51 -9.46
CA CYS A 208 5.99 2.26 -9.11
C CYS A 208 6.81 2.58 -10.35
N SER A 209 7.27 3.82 -10.47
CA SER A 209 8.14 4.29 -11.54
C SER A 209 9.47 4.79 -10.97
N VAL A 210 10.58 4.22 -11.44
CA VAL A 210 11.94 4.62 -11.06
C VAL A 210 12.71 5.07 -12.30
N GLU A 211 13.24 6.31 -12.29
CA GLU A 211 13.83 6.91 -13.49
C GLU A 211 15.28 6.47 -13.73
N ASN A 212 16.14 6.53 -12.70
CA ASN A 212 17.59 6.35 -12.87
C ASN A 212 18.14 5.09 -12.19
N GLU A 213 17.83 4.87 -10.91
CA GLU A 213 18.39 3.73 -10.18
C GLU A 213 17.56 3.39 -8.93
N ALA A 214 17.41 2.09 -8.67
CA ALA A 214 16.96 1.54 -7.41
C ALA A 214 18.06 0.60 -6.87
N SER A 215 18.56 0.89 -5.68
CA SER A 215 19.73 0.25 -5.07
C SER A 215 19.42 -0.25 -3.66
N GLY A 216 19.68 -1.52 -3.37
CA GLY A 216 19.58 -2.06 -2.01
C GLY A 216 18.19 -1.94 -1.37
N CYS A 217 17.11 -1.92 -2.16
CA CYS A 217 15.78 -1.67 -1.63
C CYS A 217 15.07 -2.96 -1.22
N ASP A 218 14.16 -2.84 -0.25
CA ASP A 218 13.12 -3.83 0.04
C ASP A 218 11.80 -3.23 -0.43
N MET A 219 11.38 -3.60 -1.64
CA MET A 219 10.29 -2.95 -2.35
C MET A 219 9.14 -3.92 -2.61
N THR A 220 7.92 -3.50 -2.29
CA THR A 220 6.69 -4.21 -2.58
C THR A 220 5.73 -3.31 -3.34
N VAL A 221 5.40 -3.70 -4.57
CA VAL A 221 4.53 -2.98 -5.51
C VAL A 221 3.35 -3.88 -5.85
N TYR A 222 2.14 -3.47 -5.48
CA TYR A 222 0.91 -4.23 -5.77
C TYR A 222 0.43 -4.05 -7.22
N GLY A 223 1.03 -3.11 -7.97
CA GLY A 223 0.86 -2.95 -9.42
C GLY A 223 2.08 -3.42 -10.22
N SER A 224 2.49 -2.59 -11.18
CA SER A 224 3.67 -2.83 -12.04
C SER A 224 4.88 -2.01 -11.60
N LEU A 225 6.09 -2.58 -11.74
CA LEU A 225 7.36 -1.88 -11.57
C LEU A 225 7.90 -1.41 -12.91
N CYS A 226 8.01 -0.09 -13.11
CA CYS A 226 8.50 0.53 -14.34
C CYS A 226 9.83 1.26 -14.10
N ALA A 227 10.90 0.68 -14.60
CA ALA A 227 12.30 1.09 -14.45
C ALA A 227 13.03 1.05 -15.81
N GLU A 228 12.37 1.50 -16.88
CA GLU A 228 12.86 1.40 -18.28
C GLU A 228 14.13 2.21 -18.58
N GLY A 229 14.42 3.21 -17.75
CA GLY A 229 15.66 3.99 -17.79
C GLY A 229 16.70 3.55 -16.75
N ALA A 230 16.28 2.72 -15.79
CA ALA A 230 16.96 2.58 -14.52
C ALA A 230 17.73 1.27 -14.34
N VAL A 231 18.75 1.33 -13.50
CA VAL A 231 19.45 0.14 -12.99
C VAL A 231 18.79 -0.30 -11.68
N VAL A 232 18.39 -1.56 -11.60
CA VAL A 232 17.83 -2.16 -10.38
C VAL A 232 18.84 -3.16 -9.82
N ARG A 233 19.37 -2.92 -8.62
CA ARG A 233 20.46 -3.73 -8.06
C ARG A 233 20.40 -3.81 -6.54
N GLY A 234 20.72 -4.97 -5.99
CA GLY A 234 20.81 -5.17 -4.55
C GLY A 234 19.45 -5.13 -3.85
N GLY A 235 19.13 -6.16 -3.07
CA GLY A 235 17.87 -6.21 -2.34
C GLY A 235 16.79 -6.98 -3.08
N ILE A 236 15.53 -6.78 -2.66
CA ILE A 236 14.39 -7.59 -3.05
C ILE A 236 13.28 -6.68 -3.59
N TYR A 237 12.87 -6.93 -4.82
CA TYR A 237 11.87 -6.15 -5.54
C TYR A 237 10.68 -7.04 -5.86
N ARG A 238 9.51 -6.76 -5.30
CA ARG A 238 8.28 -7.52 -5.50
C ARG A 238 7.29 -6.69 -6.31
N ALA A 239 6.81 -7.22 -7.43
CA ALA A 239 5.80 -6.59 -8.27
C ALA A 239 4.67 -7.57 -8.59
N ALA A 240 3.44 -7.26 -8.19
CA ALA A 240 2.34 -8.21 -8.34
C ALA A 240 1.93 -8.42 -9.81
N MET A 241 1.97 -7.39 -10.66
CA MET A 241 1.48 -7.51 -12.05
C MET A 241 2.58 -7.78 -13.07
N GLY A 242 3.73 -7.11 -12.96
CA GLY A 242 4.77 -7.15 -13.99
C GLY A 242 5.92 -6.19 -13.71
N ALA A 243 7.02 -6.34 -14.44
CA ALA A 243 8.17 -5.46 -14.34
C ALA A 243 8.74 -5.12 -15.72
N GLN A 244 9.11 -3.85 -15.92
CA GLN A 244 9.83 -3.37 -17.10
C GLN A 244 11.10 -2.70 -16.61
N ILE A 245 12.27 -3.26 -16.90
CA ILE A 245 13.54 -2.81 -16.30
C ILE A 245 14.57 -2.66 -17.42
N LYS A 246 15.44 -1.64 -17.35
CA LYS A 246 16.57 -1.52 -18.28
C LYS A 246 17.64 -2.54 -17.96
N THR A 247 18.22 -2.43 -16.77
CA THR A 247 19.34 -3.27 -16.35
C THR A 247 19.02 -3.84 -14.97
N LEU A 248 19.07 -5.17 -14.86
CA LEU A 248 18.81 -5.86 -13.61
C LEU A 248 20.12 -6.51 -13.11
N GLY A 249 20.49 -6.18 -11.88
CA GLY A 249 21.71 -6.63 -11.21
C GLY A 249 22.84 -5.60 -11.22
N ALA A 250 23.99 -6.01 -10.68
CA ALA A 250 25.21 -5.20 -10.64
C ALA A 250 26.42 -6.02 -11.08
N ALA A 251 27.37 -5.39 -11.78
CA ALA A 251 28.62 -6.04 -12.19
C ALA A 251 29.43 -6.58 -11.00
N GLY A 252 29.33 -5.91 -9.85
CA GLY A 252 29.94 -6.33 -8.57
C GLY A 252 29.27 -7.53 -7.90
N GLY A 253 28.19 -8.08 -8.46
CA GLY A 253 27.53 -9.28 -7.92
C GLY A 253 26.65 -9.03 -6.70
N ALA A 254 26.16 -7.80 -6.51
CA ALA A 254 25.17 -7.52 -5.46
C ALA A 254 23.93 -8.40 -5.67
N LYS A 255 23.58 -9.21 -4.66
CA LYS A 255 22.43 -10.11 -4.70
C LYS A 255 21.16 -9.30 -4.96
N THR A 256 20.54 -9.56 -6.11
CA THR A 256 19.36 -8.85 -6.58
C THR A 256 18.27 -9.87 -6.85
N GLU A 257 17.14 -9.73 -6.18
CA GLU A 257 16.01 -10.63 -6.30
C GLU A 257 14.79 -9.86 -6.82
N LEU A 258 14.23 -10.30 -7.93
CA LEU A 258 13.01 -9.75 -8.52
C LEU A 258 11.92 -10.81 -8.45
N ILE A 259 10.82 -10.52 -7.77
CA ILE A 259 9.69 -11.41 -7.60
C ILE A 259 8.49 -10.81 -8.32
N VAL A 260 7.98 -11.49 -9.33
CA VAL A 260 6.85 -11.03 -10.14
C VAL A 260 5.72 -12.03 -10.14
N GLY A 261 4.50 -11.53 -9.98
CA GLY A 261 3.29 -12.35 -9.98
C GLY A 261 3.14 -13.23 -8.76
N ARG A 262 3.70 -12.80 -7.63
CA ARG A 262 3.64 -13.50 -6.37
C ARG A 262 3.49 -12.51 -5.23
N GLN A 263 2.57 -12.80 -4.31
CA GLN A 263 2.51 -12.14 -3.01
C GLN A 263 2.49 -13.21 -1.94
N ALA A 264 3.45 -13.18 -1.03
CA ALA A 264 3.64 -14.25 -0.05
C ALA A 264 2.37 -14.49 0.78
N GLU A 265 1.68 -13.43 1.21
CA GLU A 265 0.47 -13.57 2.03
C GLU A 265 -0.70 -14.18 1.24
N GLN A 266 -0.84 -13.83 -0.04
CA GLN A 266 -1.91 -14.37 -0.90
C GLN A 266 -1.66 -15.85 -1.22
N ASP A 267 -0.42 -16.20 -1.52
CA ASP A 267 -0.02 -17.57 -1.82
C ASP A 267 -0.22 -18.47 -0.59
N GLU A 268 0.21 -18.03 0.58
CA GLU A 268 0.07 -18.76 1.85
C GLU A 268 -1.40 -18.99 2.20
N LEU A 269 -2.23 -17.94 2.08
CA LEU A 269 -3.67 -18.04 2.31
C LEU A 269 -4.31 -19.02 1.33
N LEU A 270 -4.02 -18.91 0.03
CA LEU A 270 -4.63 -19.76 -0.98
C LEU A 270 -4.22 -21.23 -0.80
N CYS A 271 -2.96 -21.50 -0.46
CA CYS A 271 -2.49 -22.84 -0.13
C CYS A 271 -3.18 -23.42 1.10
N ARG A 272 -3.32 -22.63 2.17
CA ARG A 272 -4.03 -23.05 3.39
C ARG A 272 -5.49 -23.38 3.10
N ILE A 273 -6.18 -22.52 2.35
CA ILE A 273 -7.58 -22.74 1.95
C ILE A 273 -7.69 -23.99 1.06
N ALA A 274 -6.80 -24.16 0.08
CA ALA A 274 -6.83 -25.30 -0.84
C ALA A 274 -6.55 -26.63 -0.12
N ALA A 275 -5.75 -26.65 0.94
CA ALA A 275 -5.49 -27.83 1.74
C ALA A 275 -6.70 -28.26 2.60
N LEU A 276 -7.55 -27.32 3.02
CA LEU A 276 -8.76 -27.61 3.81
C LEU A 276 -9.86 -28.28 2.97
N ILE A 277 -9.91 -28.04 1.66
CA ILE A 277 -10.91 -28.64 0.76
C ILE A 277 -10.89 -30.17 0.80
N PRO A 278 -9.77 -30.87 0.55
CA PRO A 278 -9.74 -32.33 0.59
C PRO A 278 -9.98 -32.89 2.00
N GLU A 279 -9.60 -32.17 3.06
CA GLU A 279 -9.90 -32.58 4.44
C GLU A 279 -11.42 -32.60 4.70
N LEU A 280 -12.14 -31.54 4.28
CA LEU A 280 -13.60 -31.47 4.39
C LEU A 280 -14.30 -32.49 3.48
N GLU A 281 -13.82 -32.65 2.24
CA GLU A 281 -14.36 -33.63 1.29
C GLU A 281 -14.17 -35.07 1.80
N SER A 282 -13.00 -35.41 2.35
CA SER A 282 -12.74 -36.72 2.96
C SER A 282 -13.62 -36.95 4.19
N ALA A 283 -13.74 -35.96 5.08
CA ALA A 283 -14.59 -36.06 6.26
C ALA A 283 -16.08 -36.21 5.92
N ALA A 284 -16.53 -35.63 4.80
CA ALA A 284 -17.87 -35.82 4.26
C ALA A 284 -18.05 -37.21 3.65
N ALA A 285 -17.04 -37.72 2.91
CA ALA A 285 -17.06 -39.05 2.32
C ALA A 285 -17.11 -40.16 3.38
N ASP A 286 -16.33 -40.04 4.46
CA ASP A 286 -16.35 -40.99 5.58
C ASP A 286 -17.70 -41.02 6.29
N ALA A 287 -18.30 -39.85 6.52
CA ALA A 287 -19.63 -39.74 7.10
C ALA A 287 -20.72 -40.33 6.18
N ASP A 288 -20.60 -40.11 4.87
CA ASP A 288 -21.52 -40.66 3.86
C ASP A 288 -21.39 -42.19 3.76
N ALA A 289 -20.18 -42.73 3.83
CA ALA A 289 -19.96 -44.18 3.85
C ALA A 289 -20.60 -44.85 5.09
N ARG A 290 -20.51 -44.20 6.26
CA ARG A 290 -21.19 -44.65 7.49
C ARG A 290 -22.71 -44.56 7.35
N TYR A 291 -23.22 -43.44 6.84
CA TYR A 291 -24.64 -43.27 6.53
C TYR A 291 -25.15 -44.39 5.60
N GLN A 292 -24.48 -44.65 4.49
CA GLN A 292 -24.86 -45.70 3.53
C GLN A 292 -24.86 -47.10 4.13
N THR A 293 -23.95 -47.37 5.06
CA THR A 293 -23.87 -48.67 5.76
C THR A 293 -25.06 -48.87 6.70
N LEU A 294 -25.43 -47.84 7.47
CA LEU A 294 -26.58 -47.85 8.37
C LEU A 294 -27.91 -47.85 7.59
N ALA A 295 -28.01 -47.06 6.51
CA ALA A 295 -29.19 -46.97 5.65
C ALA A 295 -29.52 -48.29 4.93
N LYS A 296 -28.54 -49.14 4.62
CA LYS A 296 -28.80 -50.48 4.06
C LYS A 296 -29.51 -51.42 5.03
N ASN A 297 -29.51 -51.12 6.33
CA ASN A 297 -30.11 -51.94 7.39
C ASN A 297 -31.40 -51.34 7.98
N ILE A 298 -32.11 -50.48 7.24
CA ILE A 298 -33.31 -49.74 7.69
C ILE A 298 -34.39 -50.62 8.34
N THR A 299 -34.56 -51.86 7.89
CA THR A 299 -35.60 -52.78 8.38
C THR A 299 -35.29 -53.42 9.75
N LYS A 300 -34.09 -53.22 10.31
CA LYS A 300 -33.65 -53.78 11.61
C LYS A 300 -33.11 -52.73 12.60
N MET A 301 -33.47 -51.45 12.43
CA MET A 301 -32.90 -50.37 13.23
C MET A 301 -33.49 -50.28 14.64
N THR A 302 -32.62 -50.06 15.61
CA THR A 302 -32.98 -49.61 16.97
C THR A 302 -33.21 -48.10 16.99
N ALA A 303 -33.89 -47.58 18.02
CA ALA A 303 -34.14 -46.13 18.16
C ALA A 303 -32.84 -45.29 18.15
N SER A 304 -31.78 -45.78 18.80
CA SER A 304 -30.46 -45.14 18.82
C SER A 304 -29.80 -45.09 17.42
N GLN A 305 -30.00 -46.11 16.58
CA GLN A 305 -29.47 -46.11 15.22
C GLN A 305 -30.22 -45.14 14.30
N ALA A 306 -31.50 -44.87 14.57
CA ALA A 306 -32.29 -43.89 13.80
C ALA A 306 -31.90 -42.44 14.11
N GLU A 307 -31.55 -42.16 15.36
CA GLU A 307 -30.98 -40.89 15.80
C GLU A 307 -29.60 -40.65 15.18
N GLU A 308 -28.69 -41.63 15.27
CA GLU A 308 -27.36 -41.58 14.65
C GLU A 308 -27.42 -41.37 13.13
N LEU A 309 -28.40 -41.99 12.44
CA LEU A 309 -28.57 -41.83 11.00
C LEU A 309 -28.98 -40.39 10.63
N THR A 310 -29.83 -39.76 11.44
CA THR A 310 -30.26 -38.36 11.26
C THR A 310 -29.10 -37.40 11.52
N GLU A 311 -28.30 -37.64 12.57
CA GLU A 311 -27.09 -36.88 12.87
C GLU A 311 -26.04 -36.99 11.76
N LEU A 312 -25.80 -38.20 11.25
CA LEU A 312 -24.88 -38.44 10.13
C LEU A 312 -25.37 -37.75 8.86
N GLN A 313 -26.66 -37.80 8.55
CA GLN A 313 -27.22 -37.12 7.39
C GLN A 313 -27.02 -35.60 7.47
N PHE A 314 -27.27 -35.01 8.64
CA PHE A 314 -27.00 -33.59 8.89
C PHE A 314 -25.51 -33.29 8.74
N ALA A 315 -24.63 -34.06 9.37
CA ALA A 315 -23.18 -33.89 9.31
C ALA A 315 -22.61 -34.01 7.89
N VAL A 316 -23.11 -34.95 7.09
CA VAL A 316 -22.75 -35.08 5.66
C VAL A 316 -23.18 -33.84 4.89
N SER A 317 -24.44 -33.41 5.07
CA SER A 317 -24.94 -32.22 4.37
C SER A 317 -24.17 -30.95 4.76
N GLU A 318 -23.88 -30.78 6.06
CA GLU A 318 -23.16 -29.62 6.59
C GLU A 318 -21.73 -29.58 6.08
N LYS A 319 -20.98 -30.69 6.17
CA LYS A 319 -19.59 -30.75 5.70
C LYS A 319 -19.49 -30.58 4.19
N ARG A 320 -20.40 -31.17 3.41
CA ARG A 320 -20.48 -30.93 1.95
C ARG A 320 -20.76 -29.46 1.65
N GLN A 321 -21.70 -28.86 2.37
CA GLN A 321 -22.00 -27.44 2.19
C GLN A 321 -20.80 -26.57 2.54
N GLN A 322 -20.07 -26.86 3.62
CA GLN A 322 -18.84 -26.17 4.01
C GLN A 322 -17.72 -26.34 2.99
N ALA A 323 -17.53 -27.55 2.45
CA ALA A 323 -16.54 -27.82 1.41
C ALA A 323 -16.83 -27.00 0.14
N GLU A 324 -18.06 -27.03 -0.36
CA GLU A 324 -18.49 -26.26 -1.55
C GLU A 324 -18.37 -24.75 -1.33
N ALA A 325 -18.74 -24.29 -0.15
CA ALA A 325 -18.61 -22.92 0.31
C ALA A 325 -17.14 -22.43 0.27
N VAL A 326 -16.21 -23.21 0.83
CA VAL A 326 -14.77 -22.89 0.84
C VAL A 326 -14.19 -22.97 -0.57
N LYS A 327 -14.58 -23.98 -1.35
CA LYS A 327 -14.17 -24.19 -2.74
C LYS A 327 -14.58 -23.03 -3.64
N THR A 328 -15.81 -22.55 -3.52
CA THR A 328 -16.31 -21.37 -4.25
C THR A 328 -15.46 -20.12 -3.94
N ARG A 329 -15.11 -19.89 -2.66
CA ARG A 329 -14.27 -18.76 -2.26
C ARG A 329 -12.84 -18.89 -2.80
N ALA A 330 -12.25 -20.07 -2.67
CA ALA A 330 -10.92 -20.38 -3.21
C ALA A 330 -10.87 -20.17 -4.72
N GLY A 331 -11.93 -20.58 -5.44
CA GLY A 331 -12.05 -20.38 -6.87
C GLY A 331 -12.16 -18.92 -7.28
N LYS A 332 -12.98 -18.12 -6.59
CA LYS A 332 -13.05 -16.66 -6.81
C LYS A 332 -11.71 -15.96 -6.58
N LEU A 333 -11.00 -16.30 -5.50
CA LEU A 333 -9.67 -15.75 -5.21
C LEU A 333 -8.67 -16.17 -6.30
N SER A 334 -8.70 -17.44 -6.71
CA SER A 334 -7.85 -17.95 -7.77
C SER A 334 -8.11 -17.26 -9.11
N GLU A 335 -9.39 -17.02 -9.44
CA GLU A 335 -9.80 -16.31 -10.65
C GLU A 335 -9.32 -14.86 -10.64
N LEU A 336 -9.45 -14.15 -9.50
CA LEU A 336 -8.94 -12.79 -9.34
C LEU A 336 -7.43 -12.72 -9.56
N ILE A 337 -6.68 -13.66 -8.98
CA ILE A 337 -5.22 -13.74 -9.17
C ILE A 337 -4.90 -14.00 -10.64
N LEU A 338 -5.54 -14.99 -11.28
CA LEU A 338 -5.29 -15.32 -12.70
C LEU A 338 -5.65 -14.19 -13.68
N LYS A 339 -6.68 -13.39 -13.38
CA LYS A 339 -7.07 -12.21 -14.19
C LYS A 339 -6.12 -11.04 -14.01
N THR A 340 -5.62 -10.82 -12.79
CA THR A 340 -4.84 -9.63 -12.42
C THR A 340 -3.35 -9.84 -12.68
N VAL A 341 -2.87 -11.07 -12.54
CA VAL A 341 -1.45 -11.43 -12.57
C VAL A 341 -1.12 -12.11 -13.88
N ARG A 342 -0.64 -11.34 -14.85
CA ARG A 342 0.06 -11.86 -16.04
C ARG A 342 1.53 -11.49 -15.90
N PRO A 343 2.33 -12.30 -15.19
CA PRO A 343 3.69 -11.94 -14.83
C PRO A 343 4.53 -11.88 -16.10
N LYS A 344 4.74 -10.66 -16.57
CA LYS A 344 5.65 -10.34 -17.67
C LYS A 344 6.80 -9.54 -17.09
N VAL A 345 8.02 -10.02 -17.35
CA VAL A 345 9.24 -9.26 -17.07
C VAL A 345 9.87 -8.89 -18.39
N HIS A 346 9.91 -7.59 -18.68
CA HIS A 346 10.58 -7.05 -19.85
C HIS A 346 11.91 -6.43 -19.43
N ILE A 347 13.02 -6.92 -19.99
CA ILE A 347 14.35 -6.39 -19.75
C ILE A 347 14.87 -5.75 -21.03
N LYS A 348 14.98 -4.42 -21.04
CA LYS A 348 15.37 -3.65 -22.23
C LYS A 348 16.86 -3.73 -22.54
N GLY A 349 17.70 -3.77 -21.50
CA GLY A 349 19.16 -3.64 -21.58
C GLY A 349 19.87 -4.96 -21.34
N GLU A 350 19.95 -5.42 -20.09
CA GLU A 350 20.60 -6.71 -19.75
C GLU A 350 20.20 -7.22 -18.36
N ILE A 351 20.28 -8.55 -18.19
CA ILE A 351 20.26 -9.25 -16.91
C ILE A 351 21.69 -9.65 -16.59
N LEU A 352 22.20 -9.24 -15.44
CA LEU A 352 23.55 -9.60 -15.01
C LEU A 352 23.57 -10.90 -14.22
N ARG A 353 24.71 -11.60 -14.21
CA ARG A 353 24.92 -12.81 -13.42
C ARG A 353 24.68 -12.56 -11.93
N GLY A 354 24.17 -13.56 -11.23
CA GLY A 354 23.87 -13.50 -9.79
C GLY A 354 22.52 -12.85 -9.45
N VAL A 355 21.73 -12.49 -10.47
CA VAL A 355 20.34 -12.09 -10.32
C VAL A 355 19.46 -13.32 -10.15
N THR A 356 18.51 -13.25 -9.23
CA THR A 356 17.43 -14.21 -9.08
C THR A 356 16.12 -13.57 -9.54
N ILE A 357 15.41 -14.21 -10.45
CA ILE A 357 14.06 -13.80 -10.86
C ILE A 357 13.08 -14.89 -10.48
N TRP A 358 12.05 -14.53 -9.73
CA TRP A 358 10.89 -15.36 -9.49
C TRP A 358 9.75 -14.92 -10.38
N LEU A 359 9.25 -15.85 -11.18
CA LEU A 359 7.97 -15.72 -11.87
C LEU A 359 7.03 -16.67 -11.17
N ARG A 360 6.20 -16.12 -10.26
CA ARG A 360 5.29 -16.91 -9.42
C ARG A 360 6.07 -17.99 -8.64
N ARG A 361 5.94 -19.26 -9.00
CA ARG A 361 6.62 -20.41 -8.36
C ARG A 361 7.98 -20.75 -8.97
N VAL A 362 8.30 -20.21 -10.14
CA VAL A 362 9.50 -20.57 -10.89
C VAL A 362 10.61 -19.61 -10.52
N ARG A 363 11.69 -20.14 -9.97
CA ARG A 363 12.89 -19.39 -9.64
C ARG A 363 13.93 -19.60 -10.74
N LEU A 364 14.46 -18.49 -11.25
CA LEU A 364 15.54 -18.44 -12.21
C LEU A 364 16.76 -17.79 -11.58
N ASP A 365 17.82 -18.56 -11.35
CA ASP A 365 19.10 -18.04 -10.89
C ASP A 365 20.05 -17.88 -12.08
N PHE A 366 20.27 -16.65 -12.52
CA PHE A 366 21.09 -16.36 -13.70
C PHE A 366 22.58 -16.56 -13.39
N THR A 367 23.21 -17.49 -14.11
CA THR A 367 24.63 -17.84 -13.95
C THR A 367 25.54 -17.08 -14.92
N SER A 368 24.98 -16.53 -15.99
CA SER A 368 25.66 -15.70 -16.97
C SER A 368 24.83 -14.45 -17.31
N ASN A 369 25.47 -13.49 -17.98
CA ASN A 369 24.78 -12.27 -18.40
C ASN A 369 23.92 -12.54 -19.64
N VAL A 370 22.71 -12.00 -19.65
CA VAL A 370 21.79 -12.06 -20.79
C VAL A 370 21.59 -10.65 -21.34
N LYS A 371 21.90 -10.43 -22.61
CA LYS A 371 21.69 -9.15 -23.28
C LYS A 371 20.25 -9.04 -23.75
N GLY A 372 19.65 -7.88 -23.52
CA GLY A 372 18.31 -7.50 -23.97
C GLY A 372 18.28 -6.93 -25.39
N PRO A 373 17.07 -6.61 -25.89
CA PRO A 373 15.81 -6.68 -25.16
C PRO A 373 15.26 -8.11 -25.09
N VAL A 374 14.92 -8.57 -23.88
CA VAL A 374 14.34 -9.89 -23.64
C VAL A 374 13.08 -9.80 -22.80
N ASP A 375 12.14 -10.71 -23.06
CA ASP A 375 10.93 -10.92 -22.29
C ASP A 375 11.00 -12.28 -21.60
N LEU A 376 10.69 -12.30 -20.31
CA LEU A 376 10.41 -13.53 -19.58
C LEU A 376 8.90 -13.63 -19.38
N LEU A 377 8.34 -14.73 -19.87
CA LEU A 377 6.92 -15.05 -19.81
C LEU A 377 6.71 -16.39 -19.13
N LEU A 378 5.62 -16.51 -18.38
CA LEU A 378 5.18 -17.79 -17.82
C LEU A 378 4.03 -18.33 -18.68
N ASP A 379 4.15 -19.57 -19.14
CA ASP A 379 3.09 -20.26 -19.88
C ASP A 379 2.00 -20.82 -18.94
N GLU A 380 1.02 -21.51 -19.51
CA GLU A 380 -0.11 -22.06 -18.77
C GLU A 380 0.25 -23.22 -17.84
N ASN A 381 1.44 -23.80 -17.99
CA ASN A 381 1.95 -24.97 -17.27
C ASN A 381 3.13 -24.62 -16.35
N ASP A 382 3.26 -23.35 -15.97
CA ASP A 382 4.39 -22.84 -15.18
C ASP A 382 5.77 -23.03 -15.86
N ARG A 383 5.84 -23.14 -17.18
CA ARG A 383 7.13 -23.10 -17.91
C ARG A 383 7.47 -21.67 -18.22
N VAL A 384 8.72 -21.30 -17.95
CA VAL A 384 9.23 -19.98 -18.34
C VAL A 384 9.77 -20.04 -19.75
N GLN A 385 9.39 -19.05 -20.56
CA GLN A 385 9.94 -18.78 -21.87
C GLN A 385 10.78 -17.51 -21.79
N LEU A 386 12.01 -17.57 -22.27
CA LEU A 386 12.88 -16.42 -22.46
C LEU A 386 12.86 -16.06 -23.95
N LEU A 387 12.29 -14.93 -24.31
CA LEU A 387 12.13 -14.50 -25.70
C LEU A 387 12.98 -13.26 -25.98
N GLU A 388 13.61 -13.19 -27.15
CA GLU A 388 14.09 -11.91 -27.67
C GLU A 388 12.91 -11.03 -28.07
N SER A 389 12.78 -9.84 -27.48
CA SER A 389 11.60 -8.98 -27.70
C SER A 389 11.46 -8.51 -29.16
N ASN A 390 12.57 -8.38 -29.90
CA ASN A 390 12.55 -7.88 -31.27
C ASN A 390 12.18 -8.96 -32.30
N SER A 391 12.64 -10.20 -32.08
CA SER A 391 12.50 -11.29 -33.05
C SER A 391 11.40 -12.28 -32.64
N GLY A 392 10.96 -12.27 -31.38
CA GLY A 392 10.09 -13.28 -30.78
C GLY A 392 10.76 -14.65 -30.65
N ARG A 393 12.07 -14.75 -30.92
CA ARG A 393 12.82 -16.00 -30.88
C ARG A 393 13.02 -16.44 -29.43
N GLU A 394 12.72 -17.70 -29.16
CA GLU A 394 12.99 -18.32 -27.86
C GLU A 394 14.49 -18.60 -27.68
N LEU A 395 15.02 -18.19 -26.54
CA LEU A 395 16.39 -18.39 -26.10
C LEU A 395 16.43 -19.54 -25.08
N ALA A 396 17.43 -20.41 -25.19
CA ALA A 396 17.60 -21.53 -24.28
C ALA A 396 17.93 -21.03 -22.86
N ILE A 397 17.08 -21.36 -21.89
CA ILE A 397 17.25 -20.95 -20.49
C ILE A 397 18.36 -21.76 -19.82
N GLU A 398 18.53 -23.04 -20.17
CA GLU A 398 19.47 -23.95 -19.49
C GLU A 398 20.93 -23.50 -19.57
N GLY A 399 21.27 -22.70 -20.60
CA GLY A 399 22.62 -22.14 -20.76
C GLY A 399 22.89 -20.89 -19.93
N VAL A 400 21.85 -20.20 -19.47
CA VAL A 400 21.96 -18.86 -18.87
C VAL A 400 21.45 -18.77 -17.43
N ALA A 401 20.54 -19.65 -17.04
CA ALA A 401 19.98 -19.69 -15.69
C ALA A 401 19.70 -21.11 -15.21
N ARG A 402 19.78 -21.30 -13.89
CA ARG A 402 19.28 -22.52 -13.22
C ARG A 402 17.82 -22.31 -12.88
N VAL A 403 16.98 -23.28 -13.22
CA VAL A 403 15.55 -23.26 -12.96
C VAL A 403 15.24 -24.12 -11.74
N HIS A 404 14.54 -23.53 -10.77
CA HIS A 404 14.04 -24.23 -9.59
C HIS A 404 12.53 -24.01 -9.47
N MET A 405 11.82 -25.05 -9.03
CA MET A 405 10.38 -25.00 -8.80
C MET A 405 10.10 -24.97 -7.30
N ASP A 406 9.27 -24.03 -6.88
CA ASP A 406 8.78 -23.96 -5.51
C ASP A 406 7.41 -24.65 -5.40
N ASN A 407 7.42 -25.83 -4.82
CA ASN A 407 6.24 -26.68 -4.64
C ASN A 407 5.36 -26.25 -3.44
N SER A 408 5.78 -25.26 -2.66
CA SER A 408 4.98 -24.76 -1.52
C SER A 408 3.77 -23.93 -1.94
N VAL A 409 3.72 -23.48 -3.20
CA VAL A 409 2.61 -22.70 -3.75
C VAL A 409 1.74 -23.57 -4.67
N LEU A 410 0.61 -23.06 -5.15
CA LEU A 410 -0.23 -23.76 -6.15
C LEU A 410 0.20 -23.49 -7.60
N SER A 411 0.13 -24.51 -8.45
CA SER A 411 0.46 -24.43 -9.88
C SER A 411 -0.60 -23.68 -10.68
N MET A 412 -0.24 -23.15 -11.85
CA MET A 412 -1.21 -22.53 -12.75
C MET A 412 -2.36 -23.49 -13.08
N PRO A 413 -2.12 -24.79 -13.37
CA PRO A 413 -3.17 -25.80 -13.48
C PRO A 413 -4.04 -25.93 -12.22
N GLN A 414 -3.44 -26.06 -11.03
CA GLN A 414 -4.21 -26.18 -9.77
C GLN A 414 -5.06 -24.94 -9.49
N MET A 415 -4.53 -23.74 -9.75
CA MET A 415 -5.29 -22.50 -9.60
C MET A 415 -6.42 -22.38 -10.60
N ARG A 416 -6.24 -22.86 -11.84
CA ARG A 416 -7.31 -22.91 -12.84
C ARG A 416 -8.38 -23.93 -12.46
N GLU A 417 -7.99 -25.08 -11.93
CA GLU A 417 -8.92 -26.09 -11.42
C GLU A 417 -9.75 -25.53 -10.26
N LEU A 418 -9.11 -24.84 -9.31
CA LEU A 418 -9.81 -24.11 -8.25
C LEU A 418 -10.74 -23.03 -8.82
N ALA A 419 -10.27 -22.23 -9.78
CA ALA A 419 -11.06 -21.17 -10.41
C ALA A 419 -12.27 -21.72 -11.19
N ALA A 420 -12.13 -22.89 -11.83
CA ALA A 420 -13.22 -23.56 -12.55
C ALA A 420 -14.28 -24.16 -11.62
N ALA A 421 -13.97 -24.32 -10.33
CA ALA A 421 -14.90 -24.81 -9.33
C ALA A 421 -15.76 -23.70 -8.67
N ALA A 422 -15.53 -22.43 -9.02
CA ALA A 422 -16.37 -21.29 -8.64
C ALA A 422 -17.43 -21.01 -9.71
#